data_AF-A0A7C1J9K5-F1
#
_entry.id   AF-A0A7C1J9K5-F1
#
_cell.length_a   1.000
_cell.length_b   1.000
_cell.length_c   1.000
_cell.angle_alpha   90.00
_cell.angle_beta   90.00
_cell.angle_gamma   90.00
#
_symmetry.space_group_name_H-M   'P 1'
#
loop_
_entity.id
_entity.type
_entity.pdbx_description
1 polymer ?
#
loop_
_entity_poly.entity_id
_entity_poly.type
_entity_poly.pdbx_seq_one_letter_code
_entity_poly.pdbx_strand_id
1 'polypeptide(L)'
;MLRWICASLLALAFLSSMRVYAHDEVTLGDYVLEYGWVTEPPIAGATNAFEINLSKSGEDHSHEEEGDHATVDVSGLSVEVIYGGQTTALTLKEADAGGHFTADFTPERPGKYTLKISGTLDGKLVNAEVEPEEVEPSGGVASDGGGANLTLLLALVAVAIGLGVVFAVSRNKAKSKT
;
A
#
# COMPACT_ATOMS: atom_id res chain seq x y z
N MET A 1 20.75 -22.47 -24.88
CA MET A 1 20.82 -21.25 -24.06
C MET A 1 19.58 -20.38 -24.25
N LEU A 2 19.30 -19.85 -25.46
CA LEU A 2 18.15 -18.98 -25.77
C LEU A 2 16.82 -19.28 -25.04
N ARG A 3 16.35 -20.53 -25.03
CA ARG A 3 15.08 -20.93 -24.36
C ARG A 3 15.03 -20.60 -22.85
N TRP A 4 16.17 -20.55 -22.17
CA TRP A 4 16.27 -20.16 -20.76
C TRP A 4 16.26 -18.65 -20.59
N ILE A 5 16.89 -17.90 -21.52
CA ILE A 5 16.86 -16.44 -21.55
C ILE A 5 15.41 -15.96 -21.73
N CYS A 6 14.66 -16.57 -22.65
CA CYS A 6 13.23 -16.29 -22.83
C CYS A 6 12.41 -16.56 -21.55
N ALA A 7 12.69 -17.65 -20.82
CA ALA A 7 12.01 -17.95 -19.56
C ALA A 7 12.36 -16.95 -18.45
N SER A 8 13.62 -16.52 -18.34
CA SER A 8 14.04 -15.50 -17.38
C SER A 8 13.45 -14.12 -17.69
N LEU A 9 13.39 -13.72 -18.96
CA LEU A 9 12.75 -12.47 -19.38
C LEU A 9 11.24 -12.49 -19.14
N LEU A 10 10.57 -13.62 -19.42
CA LEU A 10 9.13 -13.77 -19.17
C LEU A 10 8.80 -13.75 -17.67
N ALA A 11 9.64 -14.38 -16.84
CA ALA A 11 9.51 -14.29 -15.38
C ALA A 11 9.73 -12.86 -14.87
N LEU A 12 10.75 -12.15 -15.35
CA LEU A 12 11.03 -10.78 -14.94
C LEU A 12 9.89 -9.82 -15.35
N ALA A 13 9.33 -10.00 -16.55
CA ALA A 13 8.14 -9.26 -16.99
C ALA A 13 6.91 -9.56 -16.10
N PHE A 14 6.73 -10.81 -15.67
CA PHE A 14 5.62 -11.20 -14.78
C PHE A 14 5.76 -10.64 -13.35
N LEU A 15 6.98 -10.54 -12.82
CA LEU A 15 7.24 -9.82 -11.57
C LEU A 15 7.02 -8.30 -11.74
N SER A 16 7.36 -7.74 -12.91
CA SER A 16 7.10 -6.32 -13.22
C SER A 16 5.60 -5.97 -13.33
N SER A 17 4.71 -6.97 -13.40
CA SER A 17 3.25 -6.78 -13.33
C SER A 17 2.66 -6.98 -11.93
N MET A 18 3.46 -7.33 -10.91
CA MET A 18 2.99 -7.33 -9.53
C MET A 18 2.85 -5.88 -9.04
N ARG A 19 1.62 -5.42 -8.86
CA ARG A 19 1.32 -4.20 -8.12
C ARG A 19 1.48 -4.50 -6.62
N VAL A 20 2.22 -3.65 -5.92
CA VAL A 20 2.06 -3.48 -4.48
C VAL A 20 1.18 -2.25 -4.33
N TYR A 21 -0.03 -2.44 -3.83
CA TYR A 21 -0.83 -1.34 -3.30
C TYR A 21 -0.26 -1.04 -1.90
N ALA A 22 0.03 0.22 -1.59
CA ALA A 22 0.71 0.60 -0.34
C ALA A 22 -0.27 0.81 0.81
N HIS A 23 -1.41 1.43 0.49
CA HIS A 23 -2.50 1.75 1.41
C HIS A 23 -3.61 0.69 1.35
N ASP A 24 -4.59 0.73 2.25
CA ASP A 24 -5.73 -0.22 2.27
C ASP A 24 -7.00 0.35 1.60
N GLU A 25 -7.85 -0.53 1.05
CA GLU A 25 -9.12 -0.20 0.38
C GLU A 25 -10.35 -0.37 1.29
N VAL A 26 -11.41 0.43 1.08
CA VAL A 26 -12.78 0.09 1.48
C VAL A 26 -13.82 0.63 0.48
N THR A 27 -14.82 -0.18 0.13
CA THR A 27 -15.91 0.25 -0.78
C THR A 27 -16.99 1.04 -0.05
N LEU A 28 -17.23 2.29 -0.46
CA LEU A 28 -18.29 3.17 0.04
C LEU A 28 -19.40 3.35 -1.02
N GLY A 29 -20.26 2.33 -1.12
CA GLY A 29 -21.38 2.33 -2.06
C GLY A 29 -20.89 2.17 -3.51
N ASP A 30 -20.84 3.27 -4.25
CA ASP A 30 -20.28 3.30 -5.62
C ASP A 30 -18.79 3.68 -5.63
N TYR A 31 -18.27 4.21 -4.52
CA TYR A 31 -16.89 4.71 -4.42
C TYR A 31 -15.95 3.65 -3.83
N VAL A 32 -14.66 3.72 -4.20
CA VAL A 32 -13.56 3.15 -3.42
C VAL A 32 -12.96 4.29 -2.59
N LEU A 33 -12.74 4.04 -1.30
CA LEU A 33 -11.98 4.88 -0.40
C LEU A 33 -10.65 4.16 -0.10
N GLU A 34 -9.56 4.74 -0.54
CA GLU A 34 -8.19 4.41 -0.15
C GLU A 34 -7.81 5.27 1.07
N TYR A 35 -7.16 4.67 2.08
CA TYR A 35 -6.81 5.37 3.33
C TYR A 35 -5.42 5.04 3.87
N GLY A 36 -4.74 6.06 4.40
CA GLY A 36 -3.39 5.93 4.96
C GLY A 36 -2.99 7.10 5.85
N TRP A 37 -1.68 7.25 6.08
CA TRP A 37 -1.10 8.40 6.78
C TRP A 37 -0.23 9.22 5.81
N VAL A 38 -0.36 10.55 5.83
CA VAL A 38 0.41 11.47 4.96
C VAL A 38 1.92 11.43 5.25
N THR A 39 2.33 10.85 6.38
CA THR A 39 3.73 10.59 6.72
C THR A 39 3.85 9.25 7.42
N GLU A 40 4.62 8.34 6.82
CA GLU A 40 4.84 6.97 7.28
C GLU A 40 6.32 6.71 7.66
N PRO A 41 6.59 5.84 8.66
CA PRO A 41 5.61 5.27 9.58
C PRO A 41 5.02 6.36 10.51
N PRO A 42 3.76 6.22 10.96
CA PRO A 42 3.10 7.20 11.79
C PRO A 42 3.70 7.21 13.21
N ILE A 43 4.33 8.32 13.61
CA ILE A 43 5.03 8.42 14.92
C ILE A 43 4.18 9.15 15.97
N ALA A 44 4.05 8.57 17.16
CA ALA A 44 3.35 9.15 18.29
C ALA A 44 3.96 10.49 18.72
N GLY A 45 3.17 11.56 18.69
CA GLY A 45 3.58 12.93 19.02
C GLY A 45 4.21 13.72 17.85
N ALA A 46 4.31 13.13 16.65
CA ALA A 46 4.68 13.87 15.44
C ALA A 46 3.44 14.45 14.74
N THR A 47 3.57 15.65 14.17
CA THR A 47 2.53 16.23 13.30
C THR A 47 2.31 15.32 12.10
N ASN A 48 1.06 14.91 11.87
CA ASN A 48 0.66 14.08 10.74
C ASN A 48 -0.74 14.48 10.25
N ALA A 49 -1.21 13.81 9.21
CA ALA A 49 -2.59 13.83 8.75
C ALA A 49 -2.99 12.43 8.27
N PHE A 50 -4.28 12.13 8.27
CA PHE A 50 -4.81 11.00 7.51
C PHE A 50 -4.92 11.40 6.04
N GLU A 51 -4.57 10.48 5.14
CA GLU A 51 -4.79 10.59 3.71
C GLU A 51 -6.04 9.77 3.34
N ILE A 52 -6.92 10.35 2.51
CA ILE A 52 -8.19 9.76 2.08
C ILE A 52 -8.39 10.08 0.59
N ASN A 53 -8.29 9.05 -0.25
CA ASN A 53 -8.49 9.17 -1.70
C ASN A 53 -9.82 8.50 -2.08
N LEU A 54 -10.67 9.22 -2.83
CA LEU A 54 -12.00 8.77 -3.24
C LEU A 54 -12.13 8.71 -4.78
N SER A 55 -12.42 7.53 -5.31
CA SER A 55 -12.66 7.28 -6.75
C SER A 55 -13.95 6.47 -6.97
N LYS A 56 -14.44 6.37 -8.22
CA LYS A 56 -15.60 5.49 -8.50
C LYS A 56 -15.14 4.07 -8.86
N SER A 57 -15.91 3.10 -8.38
CA SER A 57 -15.65 1.67 -8.59
C SER A 57 -15.64 1.31 -10.08
N GLY A 58 -14.45 1.11 -10.65
CA GLY A 58 -14.24 0.81 -12.06
C GLY A 58 -13.50 1.90 -12.86
N GLU A 59 -13.13 3.02 -12.23
CA GLU A 59 -12.13 3.94 -12.77
C GLU A 59 -10.72 3.42 -12.42
N ASP A 60 -9.91 3.12 -13.43
CA ASP A 60 -8.58 2.53 -13.27
C ASP A 60 -7.57 3.61 -12.81
N HIS A 61 -7.10 3.54 -11.55
CA HIS A 61 -6.05 4.41 -10.98
C HIS A 61 -4.65 4.24 -11.65
N SER A 62 -4.57 3.64 -12.83
CA SER A 62 -3.30 3.25 -13.47
C SER A 62 -2.63 4.37 -14.28
N HIS A 63 -3.12 5.60 -14.16
CA HIS A 63 -2.78 6.73 -15.04
C HIS A 63 -2.63 8.04 -14.28
N GLU A 64 -1.42 8.62 -14.34
CA GLU A 64 -1.10 10.01 -13.95
C GLU A 64 -1.63 11.03 -15.01
N GLU A 65 -2.85 10.84 -15.51
CA GLU A 65 -3.45 11.72 -16.52
C GLU A 65 -4.08 12.95 -15.83
N GLU A 66 -3.31 14.03 -15.67
CA GLU A 66 -3.83 15.37 -15.32
C GLU A 66 -4.97 15.75 -16.29
N GLY A 67 -6.23 15.58 -15.87
CA GLY A 67 -7.34 15.71 -16.82
C GLY A 67 -8.74 15.76 -16.21
N ASP A 68 -9.26 14.61 -15.74
CA ASP A 68 -10.72 14.41 -15.56
C ASP A 68 -11.10 13.56 -14.34
N HIS A 69 -10.37 13.69 -13.22
CA HIS A 69 -10.86 13.21 -11.93
C HIS A 69 -12.01 14.11 -11.47
N ALA A 70 -13.24 13.63 -11.60
CA ALA A 70 -14.44 14.39 -11.26
C ALA A 70 -14.47 14.76 -9.77
N THR A 71 -14.61 16.07 -9.46
CA THR A 71 -14.65 16.58 -8.08
C THR A 71 -15.68 15.85 -7.22
N VAL A 72 -15.21 15.17 -6.17
CA VAL A 72 -16.05 14.39 -5.26
C VAL A 72 -16.68 15.31 -4.21
N ASP A 73 -18.01 15.40 -4.17
CA ASP A 73 -18.73 16.17 -3.15
C ASP A 73 -18.74 15.43 -1.81
N VAL A 74 -17.76 15.74 -0.97
CA VAL A 74 -17.65 15.23 0.41
C VAL A 74 -18.43 16.06 1.44
N SER A 75 -19.24 17.05 1.04
CA SER A 75 -19.99 17.89 1.99
C SER A 75 -21.04 17.11 2.81
N GLY A 76 -21.44 15.94 2.33
CA GLY A 76 -22.30 14.99 3.05
C GLY A 76 -21.56 13.97 3.92
N LEU A 77 -20.22 13.96 3.94
CA LEU A 77 -19.42 13.04 4.76
C LEU A 77 -19.07 13.61 6.14
N SER A 78 -18.95 12.70 7.09
CA SER A 78 -18.34 12.90 8.40
C SER A 78 -17.28 11.83 8.61
N VAL A 79 -16.06 12.27 8.94
CA VAL A 79 -14.95 11.39 9.32
C VAL A 79 -14.64 11.63 10.79
N GLU A 80 -14.54 10.55 11.56
CA GLU A 80 -14.18 10.56 12.97
C GLU A 80 -12.98 9.64 13.19
N VAL A 81 -12.01 10.06 14.00
CA VAL A 81 -10.97 9.18 14.52
C VAL A 81 -11.33 8.72 15.93
N ILE A 82 -11.18 7.42 16.19
CA ILE A 82 -11.51 6.77 17.46
C ILE A 82 -10.23 6.15 18.04
N TYR A 83 -9.94 6.46 19.30
CA TYR A 83 -8.84 5.84 20.05
C TYR A 83 -9.19 5.71 21.53
N GLY A 84 -9.01 4.52 22.11
CA GLY A 84 -9.19 4.30 23.55
C GLY A 84 -10.59 4.63 24.09
N GLY A 85 -11.62 4.59 23.23
CA GLY A 85 -13.00 4.99 23.57
C GLY A 85 -13.28 6.50 23.48
N GLN A 86 -12.32 7.31 23.04
CA GLN A 86 -12.52 8.72 22.70
C GLN A 86 -12.71 8.86 21.18
N THR A 87 -13.68 9.67 20.77
CA THR A 87 -13.97 10.01 19.37
C THR A 87 -13.66 11.48 19.13
N THR A 88 -12.99 11.78 18.02
CA THR A 88 -12.66 13.14 17.56
C THR A 88 -13.11 13.30 16.12
N ALA A 89 -13.98 14.26 15.83
CA ALA A 89 -14.38 14.60 14.47
C ALA A 89 -13.20 15.26 13.72
N LEU A 90 -13.03 14.88 12.45
CA LEU A 90 -11.98 15.38 11.57
C LEU A 90 -12.56 16.29 10.47
N THR A 91 -11.80 17.30 10.08
CA THR A 91 -12.14 18.19 8.97
C THR A 91 -11.36 17.78 7.73
N LEU A 92 -12.06 17.25 6.72
CA LEU A 92 -11.47 17.01 5.40
C LEU A 92 -11.06 18.32 4.74
N LYS A 93 -9.91 18.31 4.06
CA LYS A 93 -9.41 19.38 3.19
C LYS A 93 -9.01 18.76 1.86
N GLU A 94 -9.45 19.35 0.76
CA GLU A 94 -8.97 19.00 -0.58
C GLU A 94 -7.46 19.28 -0.66
N ALA A 95 -6.67 18.25 -1.02
CA ALA A 95 -5.21 18.33 -1.05
C ALA A 95 -4.70 18.64 -2.46
N ASP A 96 -5.26 17.94 -3.45
CA ASP A 96 -5.21 18.27 -4.88
C ASP A 96 -6.58 17.97 -5.54
N ALA A 97 -6.68 18.24 -6.83
CA ALA A 97 -7.93 18.14 -7.57
C ALA A 97 -8.17 16.70 -8.06
N GLY A 98 -9.10 16.00 -7.42
CA GLY A 98 -9.57 14.70 -7.93
C GLY A 98 -10.26 13.75 -6.94
N GLY A 99 -10.52 14.19 -5.71
CA GLY A 99 -11.01 13.32 -4.63
C GLY A 99 -9.95 12.93 -3.61
N HIS A 100 -8.75 13.51 -3.68
CA HIS A 100 -7.71 13.42 -2.65
C HIS A 100 -7.98 14.45 -1.54
N PHE A 101 -8.20 13.94 -0.33
CA PHE A 101 -8.42 14.74 0.87
C PHE A 101 -7.42 14.37 1.97
N THR A 102 -7.06 15.37 2.77
CA THR A 102 -6.27 15.19 4.00
C THR A 102 -7.05 15.66 5.23
N ALA A 103 -6.74 15.08 6.38
CA ALA A 103 -7.29 15.48 7.67
C ALA A 103 -6.21 15.55 8.75
N ASP A 104 -5.81 16.78 9.13
CA ASP A 104 -4.80 17.04 10.17
C ASP A 104 -5.08 16.24 11.45
N PHE A 105 -4.13 15.39 11.85
CA PHE A 105 -4.22 14.66 13.11
C PHE A 105 -2.84 14.27 13.64
N THR A 106 -2.54 14.74 14.85
CA THR A 106 -1.33 14.36 15.60
C THR A 106 -1.68 13.22 16.55
N PRO A 107 -1.28 11.96 16.29
CA PRO A 107 -1.56 10.86 17.20
C PRO A 107 -0.69 10.99 18.46
N GLU A 108 -1.29 11.32 19.61
CA GLU A 108 -0.53 11.53 20.86
C GLU A 108 0.06 10.25 21.47
N ARG A 109 -0.36 9.05 21.04
CA ARG A 109 0.03 7.77 21.64
C ARG A 109 0.31 6.69 20.59
N PRO A 110 1.17 5.71 20.87
CA PRO A 110 1.36 4.54 20.01
C PRO A 110 0.14 3.61 20.08
N GLY A 111 -0.07 2.82 19.03
CA GLY A 111 -1.15 1.84 18.94
C GLY A 111 -2.13 2.10 17.79
N LYS A 112 -3.10 1.20 17.63
CA LYS A 112 -4.10 1.26 16.56
C LYS A 112 -5.14 2.35 16.79
N TYR A 113 -5.41 3.11 15.74
CA TYR A 113 -6.49 4.09 15.63
C TYR A 113 -7.54 3.55 14.64
N THR A 114 -8.82 3.84 14.87
CA THR A 114 -9.90 3.51 13.93
C THR A 114 -10.41 4.78 13.28
N LEU A 115 -10.42 4.85 11.96
CA LEU A 115 -11.17 5.86 11.22
C LEU A 115 -12.60 5.35 10.98
N LYS A 116 -13.57 6.21 11.23
CA LYS A 116 -14.99 5.96 10.96
C LYS A 116 -15.48 6.98 9.95
N ILE A 117 -15.93 6.50 8.79
CA ILE A 117 -16.42 7.32 7.69
C ILE A 117 -17.91 7.06 7.56
N SER A 118 -18.74 8.10 7.65
CA SER A 118 -20.19 7.97 7.61
C SER A 118 -20.86 9.19 6.98
N GLY A 119 -22.09 9.04 6.49
CA GLY A 119 -22.87 10.14 5.90
C GLY A 119 -23.39 9.78 4.51
N THR A 120 -23.25 10.67 3.54
CA THR A 120 -23.69 10.45 2.16
C THR A 120 -22.67 10.87 1.10
N LEU A 121 -22.50 10.02 0.08
CA LEU A 121 -21.86 10.32 -1.21
C LEU A 121 -22.90 10.14 -2.33
N ASP A 122 -22.99 11.07 -3.28
CA ASP A 122 -24.02 11.08 -4.36
C ASP A 122 -25.46 10.83 -3.85
N GLY A 123 -25.77 11.31 -2.64
CA GLY A 123 -27.06 11.10 -1.96
C GLY A 123 -27.32 9.68 -1.45
N LYS A 124 -26.38 8.74 -1.62
CA LYS A 124 -26.42 7.38 -1.06
C LYS A 124 -25.81 7.38 0.33
N LEU A 125 -26.45 6.70 1.28
CA LEU A 125 -25.89 6.50 2.63
C LEU A 125 -24.67 5.59 2.57
N VAL A 126 -23.58 6.01 3.22
CA VAL A 126 -22.33 5.25 3.36
C VAL A 126 -21.90 5.19 4.83
N ASN A 127 -21.29 4.07 5.23
CA ASN A 127 -20.75 3.87 6.58
C ASN A 127 -19.68 2.77 6.58
N ALA A 128 -18.46 3.09 7.03
CA ALA A 128 -17.38 2.14 7.26
C ALA A 128 -16.56 2.50 8.52
N GLU A 129 -15.91 1.50 9.09
CA GLU A 129 -14.87 1.65 10.12
C GLU A 129 -13.64 0.89 9.62
N VAL A 130 -12.46 1.54 9.68
CA VAL A 130 -11.20 1.04 9.13
C VAL A 130 -10.02 1.34 10.05
N GLU A 131 -8.94 0.54 9.98
CA GLU A 131 -7.74 0.68 10.82
C GLU A 131 -6.51 0.92 9.94
N PRO A 132 -6.03 2.18 9.77
CA PRO A 132 -4.73 2.46 9.13
C PRO A 132 -3.56 1.93 9.97
N GLU A 133 -2.31 2.11 9.46
CA GLU A 133 -1.09 1.61 10.13
C GLU A 133 -1.01 2.01 11.61
N GLU A 134 -0.53 1.07 12.43
CA GLU A 134 -0.37 1.23 13.88
C GLU A 134 0.71 2.26 14.24
N VAL A 135 0.36 3.21 15.10
CA VAL A 135 1.26 4.33 15.45
C VAL A 135 2.45 3.83 16.28
N GLU A 136 3.67 4.14 15.82
CA GLU A 136 4.92 3.78 16.49
C GLU A 136 5.28 4.75 17.65
N PRO A 137 6.04 4.28 18.66
CA PRO A 137 6.52 5.14 19.74
C PRO A 137 7.63 6.09 19.31
N SER A 138 7.49 7.38 19.63
CA SER A 138 8.57 8.36 19.52
C SER A 138 9.77 7.96 20.40
N GLY A 139 10.92 7.78 19.76
CA GLY A 139 12.12 7.24 20.40
C GLY A 139 12.25 5.71 20.34
N GLY A 140 11.38 5.02 19.59
CA GLY A 140 11.59 3.63 19.20
C GLY A 140 12.92 3.44 18.50
N VAL A 141 13.88 2.76 19.16
CA VAL A 141 14.93 2.08 18.44
C VAL A 141 14.27 1.01 17.58
N ALA A 142 14.59 0.98 16.29
CA ALA A 142 14.02 -0.01 15.38
C ALA A 142 14.18 -1.41 15.99
N SER A 143 13.06 -2.12 16.11
CA SER A 143 13.09 -3.56 16.29
C SER A 143 13.99 -4.16 15.20
N ASP A 144 14.66 -5.27 15.49
CA ASP A 144 15.41 -6.03 14.47
C ASP A 144 14.43 -6.76 13.54
N GLY A 145 13.64 -5.95 12.83
CA GLY A 145 12.82 -6.34 11.72
C GLY A 145 13.77 -6.82 10.65
N GLY A 146 13.99 -8.14 10.65
CA GLY A 146 14.83 -8.85 9.70
C GLY A 146 14.25 -8.74 8.29
N GLY A 147 14.37 -7.55 7.70
CA GLY A 147 13.98 -7.26 6.33
C GLY A 147 14.59 -8.33 5.45
N ALA A 148 13.74 -9.03 4.71
CA ALA A 148 14.11 -10.20 3.93
C ALA A 148 15.21 -9.81 2.94
N ASN A 149 16.46 -10.04 3.37
CA ASN A 149 17.60 -9.31 2.85
C ASN A 149 17.63 -9.53 1.33
N LEU A 150 17.58 -8.49 0.50
CA LEU A 150 17.48 -8.71 -0.95
C LEU A 150 18.69 -9.49 -1.46
N THR A 151 19.83 -9.41 -0.76
CA THR A 151 21.00 -10.29 -0.95
C THR A 151 20.73 -11.77 -0.66
N LEU A 152 19.88 -12.10 0.31
CA LEU A 152 19.45 -13.47 0.64
C LEU A 152 18.40 -14.00 -0.34
N LEU A 153 17.48 -13.15 -0.80
CA LEU A 153 16.54 -13.50 -1.86
C LEU A 153 17.29 -13.75 -3.18
N LEU A 154 18.23 -12.86 -3.53
CA LEU A 154 19.17 -13.05 -4.64
C LEU A 154 20.09 -14.26 -4.42
N ALA A 155 20.49 -14.58 -3.18
CA ALA A 155 21.27 -15.78 -2.89
C ALA A 155 20.48 -17.07 -3.12
N LEU A 156 19.19 -17.12 -2.77
CA LEU A 156 18.31 -18.26 -3.08
C LEU A 156 18.18 -18.46 -4.61
N VAL A 157 17.99 -17.37 -5.36
CA VAL A 157 17.98 -17.39 -6.83
C VAL A 157 19.34 -17.83 -7.38
N ALA A 158 20.45 -17.32 -6.85
CA ALA A 158 21.81 -17.66 -7.27
C ALA A 158 22.21 -19.11 -6.92
N VAL A 159 21.71 -19.67 -5.81
CA VAL A 159 21.90 -21.08 -5.43
C VAL A 159 21.08 -21.99 -6.35
N ALA A 160 19.83 -21.63 -6.68
CA ALA A 160 19.01 -22.38 -7.63
C ALA A 160 19.62 -22.40 -9.05
N ILE A 161 20.07 -21.25 -9.55
CA ILE A 161 20.77 -21.13 -10.84
C ILE A 161 22.13 -21.83 -10.78
N GLY A 162 22.88 -21.66 -9.69
CA GLY A 162 24.20 -22.24 -9.47
C GLY A 162 24.21 -23.77 -9.46
N LEU A 163 23.33 -24.41 -8.68
CA LEU A 163 23.18 -25.87 -8.71
C LEU A 163 22.73 -26.35 -10.09
N GLY A 164 21.81 -25.65 -10.75
CA GLY A 164 21.36 -25.97 -12.11
C GLY A 164 22.51 -26.00 -13.13
N VAL A 165 23.39 -24.98 -13.10
CA VAL A 165 24.57 -24.91 -13.97
C VAL A 165 25.60 -26.00 -13.63
N VAL A 166 25.89 -26.24 -12.34
CA VAL A 166 26.84 -27.27 -11.91
C VAL A 166 26.36 -28.69 -12.31
N PHE A 167 25.07 -28.99 -12.17
CA PHE A 167 24.50 -30.27 -12.62
C PHE A 167 24.51 -30.45 -14.14
N ALA A 168 24.37 -29.36 -14.90
CA ALA A 168 24.50 -29.39 -16.37
C ALA A 168 25.95 -29.69 -16.80
N VAL A 169 26.94 -29.06 -16.16
CA VAL A 169 28.36 -29.25 -16.46
C VAL A 169 28.82 -30.68 -16.11
N SER A 170 28.44 -31.22 -14.95
CA SER A 170 28.84 -32.58 -14.55
C SER A 170 28.28 -33.65 -15.49
N ARG A 171 26.99 -33.54 -15.87
CA ARG A 171 26.34 -34.43 -16.85
C ARG A 171 26.96 -34.36 -18.24
N ASN A 172 27.44 -33.18 -18.67
CA ASN A 172 28.11 -33.06 -19.97
C ASN A 172 29.48 -33.75 -19.96
N LYS A 173 30.26 -33.63 -18.87
CA LYS A 173 31.55 -34.31 -18.72
C LYS A 173 31.40 -35.84 -18.67
N ALA A 174 30.31 -36.35 -18.09
CA ALA A 174 29.99 -37.77 -18.06
C ALA A 174 29.64 -38.39 -19.44
N LYS A 175 29.18 -37.57 -20.40
CA LYS A 175 28.90 -38.02 -21.79
C LYS A 175 30.12 -37.96 -22.72
N SER A 176 31.25 -37.46 -22.25
CA SER A 176 32.46 -37.22 -23.06
C SER A 176 33.52 -38.33 -22.92
N LYS A 177 33.14 -39.54 -22.47
CA LYS A 177 34.09 -40.61 -22.14
C LYS A 177 33.60 -42.02 -22.49
N THR A 178 33.10 -42.16 -23.71
CA THR A 178 32.88 -43.41 -24.46
C THR A 178 33.30 -43.18 -25.89
#